data_AF-A0A820BZN9-F1
#
_entry.id   AF-A0A820BZN9-F1
#
_cell.length_a   1.000
_cell.length_b   1.000
_cell.length_c   1.000
_cell.angle_alpha   90.00
_cell.angle_beta   90.00
_cell.angle_gamma   90.00
#
_symmetry.space_group_name_H-M   'P 1'
#
loop_
_entity.id
_entity.type
_entity.pdbx_description
1 polymer ?
#
loop_
_entity_poly.entity_id
_entity_poly.type
_entity_poly.pdbx_seq_one_letter_code
_entity_poly.pdbx_strand_id
1 'polypeptide(L)'
;MSTEIRCYLFHNNHSGLIFNPHSIRTLRQQYRTIGCLTGNLPDYSHQNNQLGLPLQLSYEQCYLLSRKNIIQLYKIILPILDNHNDYFQYISQLENQYEKQKVQNGHEKINEILLNRQTILQTTNQQQTD
;
A
#
# COMPACT_ATOMS: atom_id res chain seq x y z
N MET A 1 -7.71 20.69 1.86
CA MET A 1 -8.52 20.00 0.83
C MET A 1 -8.76 18.58 1.32
N SER A 2 -10.01 18.11 1.44
CA SER A 2 -10.25 16.74 1.92
C SER A 2 -9.94 15.75 0.80
N THR A 3 -8.87 14.99 0.95
CA THR A 3 -8.47 13.95 0.01
C THR A 3 -9.53 12.86 0.02
N GLU A 4 -10.12 12.58 -1.14
CA GLU A 4 -11.07 11.49 -1.35
C GLU A 4 -10.46 10.16 -0.87
N ILE A 5 -11.15 9.45 0.03
CA ILE A 5 -10.72 8.14 0.51
C ILE A 5 -11.39 7.06 -0.33
N ARG A 6 -10.60 6.40 -1.18
CA ARG A 6 -11.07 5.33 -2.06
C ARG A 6 -11.03 3.99 -1.35
N CYS A 7 -12.17 3.30 -1.31
CA CYS A 7 -12.31 1.95 -0.79
C CYS A 7 -12.77 1.02 -1.91
N TYR A 8 -12.03 -0.06 -2.13
CA TYR A 8 -12.23 -0.97 -3.24
C TYR A 8 -12.93 -2.25 -2.79
N LEU A 9 -14.03 -2.59 -3.46
CA LEU A 9 -14.79 -3.82 -3.25
C LEU A 9 -14.49 -4.80 -4.39
N PHE A 10 -13.99 -5.98 -4.04
CA PHE A 10 -13.69 -7.05 -5.00
C PHE A 10 -14.92 -7.95 -5.19
N HIS A 11 -15.12 -8.46 -6.40
CA HIS A 11 -16.20 -9.40 -6.69
C HIS A 11 -16.07 -10.64 -5.76
N ASN A 12 -17.14 -11.01 -5.08
CA ASN A 12 -17.22 -12.11 -4.09
C ASN A 12 -16.55 -11.88 -2.73
N ASN A 13 -15.96 -10.71 -2.46
CA ASN A 13 -15.45 -10.38 -1.13
C ASN A 13 -16.45 -9.52 -0.36
N HIS A 14 -16.77 -9.92 0.87
CA HIS A 14 -17.56 -9.14 1.83
C HIS A 14 -16.72 -8.08 2.57
N SER A 15 -15.59 -7.68 2.00
CA SER A 15 -14.64 -6.75 2.60
C SER A 15 -14.20 -5.68 1.60
N GLY A 16 -13.88 -4.50 2.12
CA GLY A 16 -13.32 -3.40 1.34
C GLY A 16 -11.85 -3.19 1.67
N LEU A 17 -11.05 -2.86 0.66
CA LEU A 17 -9.62 -2.58 0.81
C LEU A 17 -9.31 -1.11 0.51
N ILE A 18 -8.53 -0.49 1.39
CA ILE A 18 -7.98 0.84 1.20
C ILE A 18 -6.47 0.70 1.12
N PHE A 19 -5.88 1.18 0.04
CA PHE A 19 -4.43 1.04 -0.21
C PHE A 19 -3.63 2.28 0.17
N ASN A 20 -4.24 3.47 0.24
CA ASN A 20 -3.51 4.71 0.51
C ASN A 20 -3.18 4.86 2.02
N PRO A 21 -1.89 4.88 2.42
CA PRO A 21 -1.49 4.97 3.83
C PRO A 21 -1.96 6.23 4.53
N HIS A 22 -2.00 7.35 3.82
CA HIS A 22 -2.47 8.62 4.37
C HIS A 22 -3.96 8.55 4.69
N SER A 23 -4.76 7.93 3.81
CA SER A 23 -6.18 7.68 4.05
C SER A 23 -6.39 6.73 5.23
N ILE A 24 -5.59 5.67 5.34
CA ILE A 24 -5.64 4.72 6.46
C ILE A 24 -5.33 5.42 7.80
N ARG A 25 -4.27 6.23 7.84
CA ARG A 25 -3.91 7.02 9.02
C ARG A 25 -5.02 7.97 9.42
N THR A 26 -5.60 8.68 8.44
CA THR A 26 -6.72 9.61 8.66
C THR A 26 -7.93 8.89 9.25
N LEU A 27 -8.31 7.74 8.69
CA LEU A 27 -9.41 6.92 9.22
C LEU A 27 -9.20 6.49 10.66
N ARG A 28 -7.99 6.05 11.01
CA ARG A 28 -7.66 5.61 12.37
C ARG A 28 -7.65 6.76 13.37
N GLN A 29 -7.09 7.91 12.98
CA GLN A 29 -6.97 9.06 13.87
C GLN A 29 -8.30 9.79 14.07
N GLN A 30 -9.06 10.01 13.00
CA GLN A 30 -10.25 10.85 13.05
C GLN A 30 -11.54 10.06 13.30
N TYR A 31 -11.61 8.81 12.83
CA TYR A 31 -12.85 8.03 12.83
C TYR A 31 -12.75 6.72 13.64
N ARG A 32 -11.62 6.52 14.35
CA ARG A 32 -11.34 5.34 15.21
C ARG A 32 -11.65 4.01 14.51
N THR A 33 -11.40 3.91 13.21
CA THR A 33 -11.71 2.72 12.43
C THR A 33 -10.77 1.56 12.79
N ILE A 34 -11.36 0.41 13.13
CA ILE A 34 -10.66 -0.78 13.67
C ILE A 34 -10.39 -1.87 12.62
N GLY A 35 -10.41 -1.54 11.32
CA GLY A 35 -10.08 -2.49 10.26
C GLY A 35 -8.71 -3.14 10.45
N CYS A 36 -8.52 -4.32 9.85
CA CYS A 36 -7.28 -5.07 9.93
C CYS A 36 -6.31 -4.59 8.84
N LEU A 37 -5.03 -4.41 9.17
CA LEU A 37 -4.01 -4.30 8.12
C LEU A 37 -3.74 -5.68 7.58
N THR A 38 -3.97 -5.89 6.28
CA THR A 38 -3.91 -7.22 5.67
C THR A 38 -2.89 -7.28 4.56
N GLY A 39 -2.15 -8.38 4.52
CA GLY A 39 -1.15 -8.66 3.50
C GLY A 39 0.27 -8.70 4.06
N ASN A 40 1.12 -9.34 3.28
CA ASN A 40 2.57 -9.32 3.31
C ASN A 40 3.00 -9.75 1.91
N LEU A 41 4.02 -9.13 1.32
CA LEU A 41 4.62 -9.76 0.15
C LEU A 41 5.49 -10.93 0.64
N PRO A 42 5.39 -12.12 0.01
CA PRO A 42 6.33 -13.21 0.25
C PRO A 42 7.75 -12.66 0.11
N ASP A 43 8.62 -13.01 1.05
CA ASP A 43 10.03 -12.58 1.12
C ASP A 43 10.30 -11.09 1.40
N TYR A 44 9.26 -10.26 1.64
CA TYR A 44 9.42 -8.83 1.95
C TYR A 44 8.61 -8.40 3.20
N SER A 45 9.00 -8.91 4.37
CA SER A 45 8.42 -8.51 5.67
C SER A 45 8.50 -6.99 5.96
N HIS A 46 9.50 -6.30 5.38
CA HIS A 46 9.79 -4.88 5.62
C HIS A 46 9.16 -3.91 4.62
N GLN A 47 8.35 -4.38 3.67
CA GLN A 47 7.81 -3.50 2.63
C GLN A 47 6.83 -2.43 3.15
N ASN A 48 6.32 -2.61 4.37
CA ASN A 48 5.32 -1.74 4.96
C ASN A 48 5.83 -0.41 5.52
N ASN A 49 7.13 -0.16 5.51
CA ASN A 49 7.64 1.09 6.06
C ASN A 49 7.36 2.30 5.15
N GLN A 50 7.35 2.12 3.82
CA GLN A 50 7.14 3.21 2.86
C GLN A 50 5.71 3.26 2.28
N LEU A 51 5.09 2.10 2.01
CA LEU A 51 3.79 2.02 1.30
C LEU A 51 2.62 1.55 2.16
N GLY A 52 2.85 1.14 3.41
CA GLY A 52 1.83 0.64 4.33
C GLY A 52 1.12 -0.64 3.86
N LEU A 53 0.53 -1.38 4.79
CA LEU A 53 -0.40 -2.45 4.43
C LEU A 53 -1.75 -1.86 4.03
N PRO A 54 -2.46 -2.48 3.07
CA PRO A 54 -3.84 -2.10 2.85
C PRO A 54 -4.67 -2.38 4.11
N LEU A 55 -5.61 -1.48 4.38
CA LEU A 55 -6.59 -1.62 5.44
C LEU A 55 -7.80 -2.37 4.88
N GLN A 56 -8.05 -3.55 5.43
CA GLN A 56 -9.28 -4.30 5.23
C GLN A 56 -10.35 -3.82 6.20
N LEU A 57 -11.48 -3.41 5.62
CA LEU A 57 -12.70 -3.04 6.31
C LEU A 57 -13.73 -4.15 6.14
N SER A 58 -14.50 -4.41 7.20
CA SER A 58 -15.70 -5.25 7.10
C SER A 58 -16.77 -4.58 6.24
N TYR A 59 -17.75 -5.35 5.78
CA TYR A 59 -18.89 -4.82 5.04
C TYR A 59 -19.63 -3.71 5.81
N GLU A 60 -19.86 -3.90 7.10
CA GLU A 60 -20.55 -2.94 7.98
C GLU A 60 -19.75 -1.65 8.14
N GLN A 61 -18.42 -1.76 8.25
CA GLN A 61 -17.53 -0.60 8.31
C GLN A 61 -17.55 0.19 7.00
N CYS A 62 -17.49 -0.50 5.87
CA CYS A 62 -17.64 0.12 4.55
C CYS A 62 -18.97 0.85 4.41
N TYR A 63 -20.06 0.20 4.83
CA TYR A 63 -21.40 0.78 4.79
C TYR A 63 -21.52 2.03 5.67
N LEU A 64 -21.05 1.95 6.92
CA LEU A 64 -21.11 3.06 7.88
C LEU A 64 -20.30 4.27 7.42
N LEU A 65 -19.07 4.04 6.95
CA LEU A 65 -18.19 5.12 6.48
C LEU A 65 -18.70 5.75 5.19
N SER A 66 -19.25 4.95 4.28
CA SER A 66 -19.89 5.43 3.05
C SER A 66 -21.12 6.28 3.35
N ARG A 67 -22.00 5.84 4.26
CA ARG A 67 -23.17 6.64 4.69
C ARG A 67 -22.83 7.98 5.32
N LYS A 68 -21.64 8.10 5.90
CA LYS A 68 -21.13 9.36 6.47
C LYS A 68 -20.35 10.21 5.46
N ASN A 69 -20.32 9.82 4.18
CA ASN A 69 -19.53 10.46 3.12
C ASN A 69 -18.03 10.56 3.44
N ILE A 70 -17.49 9.61 4.22
CA ILE A 70 -16.06 9.59 4.58
C ILE A 70 -15.25 8.85 3.51
N ILE A 71 -15.83 7.81 2.92
CA ILE A 71 -15.20 6.99 1.88
C ILE A 71 -16.10 6.91 0.64
N GLN A 72 -15.49 6.72 -0.52
CA GLN A 72 -16.20 6.32 -1.74
C GLN A 72 -15.89 4.86 -2.07
N LEU A 73 -16.94 4.12 -2.41
CA LEU A 73 -16.87 2.71 -2.76
C LEU A 73 -16.66 2.55 -4.27
N TYR A 74 -15.59 1.86 -4.64
CA TYR A 74 -15.27 1.51 -6.02
C TYR A 74 -15.37 0.00 -6.19
N LYS A 75 -16.21 -0.45 -7.11
CA LYS A 75 -16.29 -1.86 -7.46
C LYS A 75 -15.16 -2.18 -8.44
N ILE A 76 -14.21 -3.00 -8.02
CA ILE A 76 -13.21 -3.55 -8.94
C ILE A 76 -13.83 -4.79 -9.57
N ILE A 77 -14.07 -4.70 -10.88
CA ILE A 77 -14.30 -5.86 -11.71
C ILE A 77 -12.91 -6.27 -12.16
N LEU A 78 -12.36 -7.33 -11.55
CA LEU A 78 -11.20 -7.99 -12.13
C LEU A 78 -11.64 -8.47 -13.51
N PRO A 79 -10.80 -8.35 -14.55
CA PRO A 79 -11.13 -8.93 -15.85
C PRO A 79 -11.43 -10.41 -15.61
N ILE A 80 -12.68 -10.81 -15.86
CA ILE A 80 -13.06 -12.21 -15.84
C ILE A 80 -12.37 -12.79 -17.07
N LEU A 81 -11.21 -13.39 -16.84
CA LEU A 81 -10.42 -14.01 -17.90
C LEU A 81 -10.99 -15.43 -18.04
N ASP A 82 -12.15 -15.53 -18.70
CA ASP A 82 -12.78 -16.81 -19.05
C ASP A 82 -11.87 -17.68 -19.93
N ASN A 83 -10.91 -17.05 -20.60
CA ASN A 83 -9.86 -17.71 -21.38
C ASN A 83 -8.60 -17.92 -20.53
N HIS A 84 -8.24 -19.19 -20.34
CA HIS A 84 -7.08 -19.61 -19.55
C HIS A 84 -5.76 -19.01 -20.05
N ASN A 85 -5.61 -18.79 -21.37
CA ASN A 85 -4.39 -18.22 -21.95
C ASN A 85 -4.26 -16.71 -21.66
N ASP A 86 -5.37 -15.98 -21.72
CA ASP A 86 -5.37 -14.54 -21.43
C ASP A 86 -5.07 -14.31 -19.94
N TYR A 87 -5.55 -15.21 -19.07
CA TYR A 87 -5.19 -15.22 -17.65
C TYR A 87 -3.69 -15.39 -17.43
N PHE A 88 -3.08 -16.40 -18.05
CA PHE A 88 -1.64 -16.63 -17.94
C PHE A 88 -0.82 -15.44 -18.44
N GLN A 89 -1.20 -14.82 -19.56
CA GLN A 89 -0.52 -13.64 -20.07
C GLN A 89 -0.63 -12.45 -19.11
N TYR A 90 -1.82 -12.20 -18.56
CA TYR A 90 -2.04 -11.12 -17.60
C TYR A 90 -1.21 -11.31 -16.31
N ILE A 91 -1.22 -12.52 -15.74
CA ILE A 91 -0.42 -12.83 -14.55
C ILE A 91 1.08 -12.68 -14.85
N SER A 92 1.55 -13.18 -16.00
CA SER A 92 2.96 -13.03 -16.38
C SER A 92 3.37 -11.56 -16.57
N GLN A 93 2.48 -10.70 -17.08
CA GLN A 93 2.73 -9.26 -17.15
C GLN A 93 2.85 -8.62 -15.76
N LEU A 94 1.97 -8.99 -14.82
CA LEU A 94 2.02 -8.51 -13.44
C LEU A 94 3.31 -8.96 -12.74
N GLU A 95 3.73 -10.21 -12.91
CA GLU A 95 4.98 -10.74 -12.36
C GLU A 95 6.20 -9.97 -12.91
N ASN A 96 6.23 -9.70 -14.21
CA ASN A 96 7.29 -8.91 -14.83
C ASN A 96 7.32 -7.47 -14.31
N GLN A 97 6.16 -6.85 -14.08
CA GLN A 97 6.09 -5.52 -13.48
C GLN A 97 6.58 -5.53 -12.03
N TYR A 98 6.20 -6.56 -11.27
CA TYR A 98 6.63 -6.75 -9.90
C TYR A 98 8.16 -6.90 -9.79
N GLU A 99 8.78 -7.75 -10.61
CA GLU A 99 10.23 -7.93 -10.60
C GLU A 99 10.98 -6.64 -11.00
N LYS A 100 10.46 -5.88 -11.97
CA LYS A 100 11.01 -4.56 -12.30
C LYS A 100 10.95 -3.59 -11.12
N GLN A 101 9.81 -3.52 -10.43
CA GLN A 101 9.66 -2.70 -9.23
C GLN A 101 10.59 -3.13 -8.10
N LYS A 102 10.78 -4.44 -7.91
CA LYS A 102 11.67 -5.00 -6.89
C LYS A 102 13.12 -4.55 -7.09
N VAL A 103 13.62 -4.61 -8.33
CA VAL A 103 14.97 -4.12 -8.69
C VAL A 103 15.07 -2.62 -8.43
N GLN A 104 14.07 -1.85 -8.86
CA GLN A 104 14.06 -0.40 -8.69
C GLN A 104 14.04 0.01 -7.20
N ASN A 105 13.16 -0.58 -6.40
CA ASN A 105 13.09 -0.36 -4.96
C ASN A 105 14.39 -0.80 -4.25
N GLY A 106 15.04 -1.85 -4.73
CA GLY A 106 16.35 -2.29 -4.23
C GLY A 106 17.43 -1.24 -4.45
N HIS A 107 17.51 -0.67 -5.65
CA HIS A 107 18.45 0.42 -5.95
C HIS A 107 18.17 1.68 -5.13
N GLU A 108 16.89 2.05 -4.95
CA GLU A 108 16.50 3.20 -4.13
C GLU A 108 16.93 3.04 -2.68
N LYS A 109 16.80 1.85 -2.09
CA LYS A 109 17.28 1.55 -0.73
C LYS A 109 18.79 1.65 -0.60
N ILE A 110 19.54 1.17 -1.59
CA ILE A 110 21.01 1.29 -1.59
C ILE A 110 21.40 2.77 -1.61
N ASN A 111 20.75 3.58 -2.44
CA ASN A 111 21.00 5.02 -2.52
C ASN A 111 20.67 5.73 -1.21
N GLU A 112 19.57 5.37 -0.55
CA GLU A 112 19.18 5.91 0.76
C GLU A 112 20.21 5.56 1.84
N ILE A 113 20.71 4.32 1.86
CA ILE A 113 21.77 3.89 2.79
C ILE A 113 23.05 4.68 2.54
N LEU A 114 23.44 4.90 1.28
CA LEU A 114 24.63 5.66 0.92
C LEU A 114 24.52 7.13 1.37
N LEU A 115 23.37 7.76 1.13
CA LEU A 115 23.10 9.13 1.58
C LEU A 115 23.13 9.24 3.09
N ASN A 116 22.43 8.34 3.81
CA ASN A 116 22.43 8.33 5.27
C ASN A 116 23.83 8.13 5.85
N ARG A 117 24.64 7.24 5.24
CA ARG A 117 26.03 7.03 5.63
C ARG A 117 26.87 8.31 5.46
N GLN A 118 26.72 9.03 4.36
CA GLN A 118 27.43 10.28 4.13
C GLN A 118 27.06 11.34 5.17
N THR A 119 25.76 11.50 5.46
CA THR A 119 25.28 12.44 6.47
C THR A 119 25.83 12.11 7.86
N ILE A 120 25.85 10.82 8.24
CA ILE A 120 26.43 10.39 9.52
C ILE A 120 27.90 10.76 9.58
N LEU A 121 28.70 10.41 8.56
CA LEU A 121 30.14 10.72 8.50
C LEU A 121 30.43 12.22 8.58
N GLN A 122 29.62 13.06 7.94
CA GLN A 122 29.75 14.52 8.03
C GLN A 122 29.48 15.02 9.46
N THR A 123 28.45 14.46 10.12
CA THR A 123 28.07 14.83 11.49
C THR A 123 29.14 14.42 12.50
N THR A 124 29.73 13.22 12.36
CA THR A 124 30.83 12.77 13.25
C THR A 124 32.10 13.58 13.06
N ASN A 125 32.43 13.97 11.83
CA ASN A 125 33.63 14.76 11.58
C ASN A 125 33.50 16.20 12.12
N GLN A 126 32.30 16.80 12.10
CA GLN A 126 32.05 18.11 12.71
C GLN A 126 32.16 18.08 14.24
N GLN A 127 31.75 16.99 14.89
CA GLN A 127 31.87 16.81 16.34
C GLN A 127 33.28 16.53 16.84
N GLN A 128 34.24 16.23 15.96
CA GLN A 128 35.65 16.02 16.32
C GLN A 128 36.52 17.28 16.16
N THR A 129 35.97 18.33 15.57
CA THR A 129 36.68 19.59 15.29
C THR A 129 36.35 20.73 16.26
N ASP A 130 35.46 20.49 17.21
CA ASP A 130 35.15 21.34 18.37
C ASP A 130 35.74 20.74 19.66
#